data_AF-A0A699K0F4-F1
#
_entry.id   AF-A0A699K0F4-F1
#
_cell.length_a   1.000
_cell.length_b   1.000
_cell.length_c   1.000
_cell.angle_alpha   90.00
_cell.angle_beta   90.00
_cell.angle_gamma   90.00
#
_symmetry.space_group_name_H-M   'P 1'
#
loop_
_entity.id
_entity.type
_entity.pdbx_description
1 polymer ?
#
loop_
_entity_poly.entity_id
_entity_poly.type
_entity_poly.pdbx_seq_one_letter_code
_entity_poly.pdbx_strand_id
1 'polypeptide(L)'
;MGDENPICTLRDYSKPSHEGYRNTIELLVGNNVVPLQSDTIRLVQNGCSIHGLRSEDPNKHLKDFLKIVDLIDLDNENRERTRLRLFQFFLRDQASNWLERLLAGSITTWEDLTTRFLA
;
A
#
# COMPACT_ATOMS: atom_id res chain seq x y z
N MET A 1 33.70 4.70 30.25
CA MET A 1 32.41 4.39 29.61
C MET A 1 32.25 5.40 28.51
N GLY A 2 32.47 4.97 27.27
CA GLY A 2 32.31 5.79 26.07
C GLY A 2 31.74 4.84 25.04
N ASP A 3 30.43 4.91 24.87
CA ASP A 3 29.69 3.99 24.01
C ASP A 3 29.90 4.47 22.57
N GLU A 4 30.88 3.87 21.90
CA GLU A 4 31.18 4.12 20.49
C GLU A 4 30.00 3.61 19.65
N ASN A 5 29.22 4.54 19.12
CA ASN A 5 28.19 4.25 18.13
C ASN A 5 28.89 3.69 16.87
N PRO A 6 28.69 2.42 16.48
CA PRO A 6 29.37 1.87 15.31
C PRO A 6 28.91 2.64 14.08
N ILE A 7 29.85 3.29 13.40
CA ILE A 7 29.59 4.01 12.15
C ILE A 7 29.25 2.95 11.10
N CYS A 8 27.95 2.72 10.87
CA CYS A 8 27.50 1.91 9.74
C CYS A 8 27.82 2.64 8.43
N THR A 9 28.58 2.00 7.55
CA THR A 9 28.91 2.55 6.24
C THR A 9 27.81 2.22 5.22
N LEU A 10 27.67 3.03 4.16
CA LEU A 10 26.70 2.76 3.08
C LEU A 10 26.88 1.34 2.48
N ARG A 11 28.10 0.80 2.52
CA ARG A 11 28.43 -0.56 2.08
C ARG A 11 27.79 -1.64 2.98
N ASP A 12 27.56 -1.36 4.25
CA ASP A 12 26.88 -2.28 5.17
C ASP A 12 25.39 -2.40 4.86
N TYR A 13 24.80 -1.38 4.22
CA TYR A 13 23.43 -1.39 3.68
C TYR A 13 23.33 -1.89 2.23
N SER A 14 24.47 -2.17 1.57
CA SER A 14 24.51 -2.53 0.14
C SER A 14 24.10 -3.99 -0.16
N LYS A 15 23.83 -4.79 0.88
CA LYS A 15 23.10 -6.04 0.73
C LYS A 15 21.62 -5.76 0.99
N PRO A 16 20.80 -5.50 -0.03
CA PRO A 16 19.36 -5.57 0.17
C PRO A 16 19.04 -6.98 0.66
N SER A 17 18.62 -7.10 1.91
CA SER A 17 18.02 -8.34 2.41
C SER A 17 16.66 -8.46 1.74
N HIS A 18 16.63 -8.88 0.46
CA HIS A 18 15.41 -9.36 -0.17
C HIS A 18 14.84 -10.55 0.63
N GLU A 19 15.74 -11.25 1.33
CA GLU A 19 15.48 -12.27 2.32
C GLU A 19 14.74 -11.63 3.51
N GLY A 20 13.41 -11.55 3.39
CA GLY A 20 12.51 -11.06 4.43
C GLY A 20 11.56 -9.94 4.02
N TYR A 21 11.79 -9.26 2.88
CA TYR A 21 10.79 -8.29 2.39
C TYR A 21 9.56 -9.05 1.90
N ARG A 22 8.50 -9.00 2.70
CA ARG A 22 7.19 -9.53 2.37
C ARG A 22 6.19 -8.38 2.47
N ASN A 23 5.48 -8.12 1.39
CA ASN A 23 4.40 -7.14 1.39
C ASN A 23 3.31 -7.57 2.40
N THR A 24 2.75 -6.60 3.12
CA THR A 24 1.56 -6.78 3.98
C THR A 24 0.39 -7.36 3.20
N ILE A 25 0.25 -6.93 1.95
CA ILE A 25 -0.75 -7.43 1.01
C ILE A 25 -0.18 -8.64 0.28
N GLU A 26 -0.74 -9.81 0.54
CA GLU A 26 -0.41 -11.02 -0.21
C GLU A 26 -1.23 -11.05 -1.49
N LEU A 27 -0.55 -10.92 -2.63
CA LEU A 27 -1.18 -11.11 -3.93
C LEU A 27 -1.19 -12.60 -4.23
N LEU A 28 -2.38 -13.19 -4.36
CA LEU A 28 -2.52 -14.58 -4.83
C LEU A 28 -1.82 -14.73 -6.19
N VAL A 29 -0.92 -15.70 -6.30
CA VAL A 29 -0.23 -16.04 -7.56
C VAL A 29 -1.26 -16.48 -8.59
N GLY A 30 -1.49 -15.65 -9.60
CA GLY A 30 -2.38 -15.93 -10.73
C GLY A 30 -1.77 -15.36 -12.01
N ASN A 31 -1.88 -16.09 -13.12
CA ASN A 31 -1.13 -15.84 -14.35
C ASN A 31 -1.47 -14.53 -15.10
N ASN A 32 -2.45 -13.73 -14.62
CA ASN A 32 -3.02 -12.59 -15.35
C ASN A 32 -2.95 -11.26 -14.59
N VAL A 33 -1.84 -10.96 -13.93
CA VAL A 33 -1.70 -9.69 -13.20
C VAL A 33 -1.62 -8.52 -14.19
N VAL A 34 -2.68 -7.71 -14.27
CA VAL A 34 -2.71 -6.48 -15.08
C VAL A 34 -1.60 -5.52 -14.62
N PRO A 35 -0.75 -5.00 -15.53
CA PRO A 35 0.24 -3.98 -15.19
C PRO A 35 -0.45 -2.72 -14.65
N LEU A 36 0.04 -2.20 -13.52
CA LEU A 36 -0.42 -0.89 -13.04
C LEU A 36 0.15 0.20 -13.95
N GLN A 37 -0.71 1.01 -14.56
CA GLN A 37 -0.29 2.15 -15.35
C GLN A 37 0.16 3.29 -14.42
N SER A 38 1.25 3.97 -14.80
CA SER A 38 1.80 5.08 -14.02
C SER A 38 0.80 6.23 -13.85
N ASP A 39 -0.02 6.50 -14.87
CA ASP A 39 -1.03 7.55 -14.83
C ASP A 39 -2.11 7.26 -13.78
N THR A 40 -2.50 6.00 -13.64
CA THR A 40 -3.42 5.55 -12.58
C THR A 40 -2.82 5.76 -11.19
N ILE A 41 -1.54 5.39 -11.02
CA ILE A 41 -0.83 5.60 -9.74
C ILE A 41 -0.78 7.09 -9.40
N ARG A 42 -0.45 7.95 -10.38
CA ARG A 42 -0.41 9.40 -10.20
C ARG A 42 -1.78 9.98 -9.87
N LEU A 43 -2.84 9.46 -10.49
CA LEU A 43 -4.22 9.89 -10.23
C LEU A 43 -4.63 9.58 -8.79
N VAL A 44 -4.33 8.38 -8.29
CA VAL A 44 -4.59 7.99 -6.89
C VAL A 44 -3.78 8.87 -5.93
N GLN A 45 -2.49 9.03 -6.21
CA GLN A 45 -1.58 9.78 -5.35
C GLN A 45 -1.92 11.27 -5.23
N ASN A 46 -2.34 11.90 -6.33
CA ASN A 46 -2.64 13.33 -6.36
C ASN A 46 -4.12 13.63 -6.08
N GLY A 47 -5.02 12.70 -6.37
CA GLY A 47 -6.46 12.94 -6.36
C GLY A 47 -7.17 12.56 -5.06
N CYS A 48 -6.72 11.53 -4.36
CA CYS A 48 -7.45 11.00 -3.21
C CYS A 48 -6.57 10.49 -2.07
N SER A 49 -5.25 10.69 -2.10
CA SER A 49 -4.36 10.15 -1.07
C SER A 49 -4.73 10.61 0.35
N ILE A 50 -4.42 9.77 1.34
CA ILE A 50 -4.68 10.04 2.76
C ILE A 50 -3.37 10.03 3.53
N HIS A 51 -3.15 11.05 4.36
CA HIS A 51 -1.91 11.24 5.12
C HIS A 51 -2.00 10.66 6.54
N GLY A 52 -3.21 10.36 7.00
CA GLY A 52 -3.48 9.87 8.35
C GLY A 52 -3.68 11.01 9.36
N LEU A 53 -4.08 12.19 8.90
CA LEU A 53 -4.33 13.35 9.74
C LEU A 53 -5.71 13.24 10.42
N ARG A 54 -5.83 13.77 11.63
CA ARG A 54 -7.10 13.80 12.38
C ARG A 54 -8.22 14.61 11.70
N SER A 55 -7.86 15.49 10.76
CA SER A 55 -8.79 16.31 9.99
C SER A 55 -9.30 15.64 8.72
N GLU A 56 -8.66 14.55 8.29
CA GLU A 56 -9.09 13.79 7.10
C GLU A 56 -10.28 12.88 7.46
N ASP A 57 -11.16 12.63 6.49
CA ASP A 57 -12.26 11.67 6.63
C ASP A 57 -11.91 10.40 5.83
N PRO A 58 -11.50 9.30 6.50
CA PRO A 58 -11.13 8.06 5.85
C PRO A 58 -12.23 7.50 4.92
N ASN A 59 -13.50 7.67 5.29
CA ASN A 59 -14.62 7.19 4.49
C ASN A 59 -14.76 7.99 3.20
N LYS A 60 -14.58 9.32 3.27
CA LYS A 60 -14.63 10.19 2.11
C LYS A 60 -13.49 9.88 1.13
N HIS A 61 -12.27 9.75 1.64
CA HIS A 61 -11.10 9.41 0.82
C HIS A 61 -11.24 8.02 0.20
N LEU A 62 -11.73 7.02 0.94
CA LEU A 62 -11.98 5.67 0.42
C LEU A 62 -13.03 5.67 -0.72
N LYS A 63 -14.10 6.45 -0.58
CA LYS A 63 -15.10 6.60 -1.66
C LYS A 63 -14.49 7.21 -2.92
N ASP A 64 -13.64 8.21 -2.78
CA ASP A 64 -13.01 8.86 -3.94
C ASP A 64 -11.95 7.96 -4.58
N PHE A 65 -11.23 7.17 -3.79
CA PHE A 65 -10.37 6.09 -4.29
C PHE A 65 -11.15 5.06 -5.12
N LEU A 66 -12.29 4.59 -4.61
CA LEU A 66 -13.12 3.61 -5.33
C LEU A 66 -13.60 4.13 -6.69
N LYS A 67 -13.97 5.41 -6.77
CA LYS A 67 -14.33 6.05 -8.06
C LYS A 67 -13.17 6.02 -9.05
N ILE A 68 -11.94 6.29 -8.62
CA ILE A 68 -10.74 6.22 -9.46
C ILE A 68 -10.53 4.78 -9.96
N VAL A 69 -10.70 3.79 -9.09
CA VAL A 69 -10.57 2.39 -9.51
C VAL A 69 -11.68 1.97 -10.46
N ASP A 70 -12.91 2.46 -10.27
CA ASP A 70 -14.04 2.15 -11.14
C ASP A 70 -13.93 2.78 -12.54
N LEU A 71 -13.11 3.82 -12.71
CA LEU A 71 -12.74 4.38 -14.01
C LEU A 71 -11.79 3.47 -14.81
N ILE A 72 -11.16 2.48 -14.16
CA ILE A 72 -10.27 1.53 -14.82
C ILE A 72 -11.11 0.36 -15.33
N ASP A 73 -11.05 0.09 -16.64
CA ASP A 73 -11.75 -1.01 -17.27
C ASP A 73 -11.09 -2.35 -16.93
N LEU A 74 -11.48 -2.92 -15.78
CA LEU A 74 -10.99 -4.18 -15.25
C LEU A 74 -12.14 -5.18 -15.08
N ASP A 75 -11.87 -6.44 -15.43
CA ASP A 75 -12.71 -7.57 -15.03
C ASP A 75 -12.76 -7.70 -13.49
N ASN A 76 -13.80 -8.37 -13.00
CA ASN A 76 -14.08 -8.41 -11.56
C ASN A 76 -12.94 -9.06 -10.75
N GLU A 77 -12.26 -10.07 -11.32
CA GLU A 77 -11.15 -10.76 -10.67
C GLU A 77 -9.91 -9.87 -10.52
N ASN A 78 -9.61 -9.09 -11.56
CA ASN A 78 -8.49 -8.14 -11.54
C ASN A 78 -8.82 -6.85 -10.78
N ARG A 79 -10.11 -6.51 -10.61
CA ARG A 79 -10.55 -5.31 -9.88
C ARG A 79 -10.14 -5.37 -8.42
N GLU A 80 -10.42 -6.46 -7.70
CA GLU A 80 -10.05 -6.57 -6.29
C GLU A 80 -8.54 -6.55 -6.08
N ARG A 81 -7.79 -7.30 -6.91
CA ARG A 81 -6.32 -7.28 -6.87
C ARG A 81 -5.76 -5.89 -7.17
N THR A 82 -6.34 -5.19 -8.13
CA THR A 82 -5.90 -3.83 -8.48
C THR A 82 -6.23 -2.84 -7.38
N ARG A 83 -7.39 -2.97 -6.70
CA ARG A 83 -7.72 -2.17 -5.51
C ARG A 83 -6.66 -2.34 -4.43
N LEU A 84 -6.35 -3.59 -4.07
CA LEU A 84 -5.30 -3.90 -3.09
C LEU A 84 -3.94 -3.29 -3.50
N ARG A 85 -3.54 -3.42 -4.76
CA ARG A 85 -2.26 -2.87 -5.25
C ARG A 85 -2.24 -1.35 -5.40
N LEU A 86 -3.37 -0.70 -5.65
CA LEU A 86 -3.44 0.77 -5.70
C LEU A 86 -3.56 1.37 -4.30
N PHE A 87 -4.08 0.63 -3.33
CA PHE A 87 -4.27 1.10 -1.97
C PHE A 87 -2.95 1.48 -1.29
N GLN A 88 -1.87 0.73 -1.52
CA GLN A 88 -0.53 1.10 -1.04
C GLN A 88 -0.08 2.48 -1.54
N PHE A 89 -0.52 2.93 -2.73
CA PHE A 89 -0.21 4.25 -3.26
C PHE A 89 -1.19 5.35 -2.82
N PHE A 90 -2.36 4.95 -2.33
CA PHE A 90 -3.35 5.83 -1.71
C PHE A 90 -2.91 6.32 -0.33
N LEU A 91 -2.10 5.53 0.38
CA LEU A 91 -1.58 5.89 1.70
C LEU A 91 -0.35 6.79 1.59
N ARG A 92 -0.28 7.80 2.46
CA ARG A 92 0.86 8.70 2.65
C ARG A 92 1.22 8.79 4.12
N ASP A 93 2.45 9.17 4.41
CA ASP A 93 2.95 9.50 5.75
C ASP A 93 2.49 8.51 6.84
N GLN A 94 1.65 8.97 7.77
CA GLN A 94 1.21 8.17 8.92
C GLN A 94 0.32 7.00 8.50
N ALA A 95 -0.48 7.18 7.45
CA ALA A 95 -1.32 6.12 6.91
C ALA A 95 -0.48 5.02 6.25
N SER A 96 0.63 5.37 5.58
CA SER A 96 1.56 4.38 5.02
C SER A 96 2.21 3.55 6.14
N ASN A 97 2.67 4.23 7.20
CA ASN A 97 3.26 3.56 8.36
C ASN A 97 2.30 2.58 9.05
N TRP A 98 0.99 2.84 9.02
CA TRP A 98 -0.01 1.90 9.54
C TRP A 98 0.00 0.58 8.75
N LEU A 99 0.04 0.64 7.42
CA LEU A 99 0.05 -0.56 6.57
C LEU A 99 1.34 -1.38 6.76
N GLU A 100 2.47 -0.71 6.96
CA GLU A 100 3.78 -1.34 7.21
C GLU A 100 3.89 -2.00 8.58
N ARG A 101 3.08 -1.57 9.56
CA ARG A 101 3.04 -2.17 10.92
C ARG A 101 2.26 -3.47 10.98
N LEU A 102 1.45 -3.76 9.98
CA LEU A 102 0.68 -5.00 9.91
C LEU A 102 1.60 -6.18 9.56
N LEU A 103 1.19 -7.38 9.95
CA LEU A 103 1.95 -8.59 9.66
C LEU A 103 1.97 -8.85 8.16
N ALA A 104 3.12 -9.26 7.63
CA ALA A 104 3.25 -9.61 6.23
C ALA A 104 2.25 -10.71 5.82
N GLY A 105 1.52 -10.49 4.72
CA GLY A 105 0.47 -11.38 4.24
C GLY A 105 -0.77 -11.46 5.14
N SER A 106 -0.95 -10.55 6.11
CA SER A 106 -2.16 -10.55 6.93
C SER A 106 -3.40 -10.10 6.18
N ILE A 107 -3.23 -9.36 5.07
CA ILE A 107 -4.31 -8.86 4.23
C ILE A 107 -4.31 -9.62 2.91
N THR A 108 -5.41 -10.32 2.63
CA THR A 108 -5.61 -11.10 1.39
C THR A 108 -6.82 -10.64 0.57
N THR A 109 -7.79 -9.96 1.19
CA THR A 109 -9.01 -9.50 0.52
C THR A 109 -9.20 -7.99 0.70
N TRP A 110 -9.93 -7.39 -0.24
CA TRP A 110 -10.28 -5.97 -0.16
C TRP A 110 -11.12 -5.65 1.07
N GLU A 111 -12.06 -6.54 1.41
CA GLU A 111 -12.91 -6.40 2.59
C GLU A 111 -12.08 -6.30 3.88
N ASP A 112 -11.18 -7.27 4.14
CA ASP A 112 -10.32 -7.28 5.33
C ASP A 112 -9.46 -6.02 5.43
N LEU A 113 -8.91 -5.56 4.29
CA LEU A 113 -8.16 -4.31 4.23
C LEU A 113 -9.02 -3.12 4.69
N THR A 114 -10.21 -2.97 4.12
CA THR A 114 -11.08 -1.82 4.43
C THR A 114 -11.63 -1.86 5.85
N THR A 115 -11.95 -3.03 6.37
CA THR A 115 -12.40 -3.21 7.76
C THR A 115 -11.31 -2.75 8.73
N ARG A 116 -10.05 -3.12 8.50
CA ARG A 116 -8.93 -2.70 9.36
C ARG A 116 -8.59 -1.22 9.20
N PHE A 117 -8.73 -0.68 8.00
CA PHE A 117 -8.44 0.73 7.73
C PHE A 117 -9.45 1.69 8.37
N LEU A 118 -10.71 1.26 8.50
CA LEU A 118 -11.80 2.07 9.07
C LEU A 118 -12.08 1.80 10.55
N ALA A 119 -11.39 0.82 11.15
CA ALA A 119 -11.52 0.47 12.58
C ALA A 119 -10.75 1.43 13.49
#